data_AF-A0A0G0UJH6-F1
#
_entry.id   AF-A0A0G0UJH6-F1
#
_cell.length_a   1.000
_cell.length_b   1.000
_cell.length_c   1.000
_cell.angle_alpha   90.00
_cell.angle_beta   90.00
_cell.angle_gamma   90.00
#
_symmetry.space_group_name_H-M   'P 1'
#
loop_
_entity.id
_entity.type
_entity.pdbx_description
1 polymer ?
#
loop_
_entity_poly.entity_id
_entity_poly.type
_entity_poly.pdbx_seq_one_letter_code
_entity_poly.pdbx_strand_id
1 'polypeptide(L)'
;MAKLVDPDSLNQGTEVVISTGAKTIQLAVAGNLSDTSPGSTSGVTLQAVYSFLKEEWKTDTALNKFKFPIKMFTKTDGTLQNGWAWADAQTRQLIRDGGWTEVDGDLYAGIISLGNFDSSSDQAYYQQVSGFNASTTNFDKTGNLNETIQIKDAGVTDYTGYLKVFLRIASGSGTGKLYSSYNLLSEQGLSALEPVLYRLPLSNSTDLKIDTSDTTIDSATSPWQDLKIVYLKGAGFTAAAAATYSVGDVVKDGTGRWAFCTGAGTVTTPNNGHTTFGGTSTWQAYDGEQQIGTNYYAFNRVVYLTSGTATAKQIYNWAQRQLRKTSDINTGTTTNNATQGGFGTVKGNVAVDLLEYVGDTLKTKPGVLIRNFDINDRNSMVFRDITVDGGGLNSESVPLTSTERTYPFVSAGTITFSSNLVLETDSNTKYAMYFTYITITTGTNIGISGASGSTCNLGWTGTTLDHLVNGDYIKISGFASTNNNGVYLVGAVDTGANTAALTKQDSNNPANESAGASVTVEENPFDTAGAIIVDDNSATDIAGQITASSINFDFDYTNNAQGGRTGSTNAPVTVVAQGLPLAEWVSVTSIITQATGISITVTANDERNYSNP
;
A
#
# COMPACT_ATOMS: atom_id res chain seq x y z
N MET A 1 -29.18 -17.38 -26.22
CA MET A 1 -29.81 -16.60 -27.31
C MET A 1 -29.29 -15.18 -27.23
N ALA A 2 -29.21 -14.46 -28.35
CA ALA A 2 -28.68 -13.09 -28.39
C ALA A 2 -29.70 -12.07 -27.89
N LYS A 3 -29.22 -10.91 -27.46
CA LYS A 3 -30.03 -9.76 -27.06
C LYS A 3 -30.83 -9.27 -28.28
N LEU A 4 -32.13 -9.12 -28.11
CA LEU A 4 -33.01 -8.66 -29.19
C LEU A 4 -32.91 -7.14 -29.34
N VAL A 5 -32.50 -6.70 -30.54
CA VAL A 5 -32.36 -5.27 -30.90
C VAL A 5 -33.31 -4.86 -32.02
N ASP A 6 -33.90 -5.84 -32.71
CA ASP A 6 -34.78 -5.67 -33.87
C ASP A 6 -36.23 -5.99 -33.46
N PRO A 7 -37.20 -5.09 -33.68
CA PRO A 7 -38.61 -5.38 -33.42
C PRO A 7 -39.15 -6.61 -34.15
N ASP A 8 -38.65 -6.93 -35.35
CA ASP A 8 -39.11 -8.08 -36.15
C ASP A 8 -38.77 -9.44 -35.48
N SER A 9 -37.95 -9.42 -34.42
CA SER A 9 -37.64 -10.60 -33.62
C SER A 9 -38.65 -10.88 -32.49
N LEU A 10 -39.64 -10.02 -32.29
CA LEU A 10 -40.70 -10.16 -31.28
C LEU A 10 -42.04 -10.49 -31.96
N ASN A 11 -42.87 -11.30 -31.31
CA ASN A 11 -44.21 -11.62 -31.80
C ASN A 11 -45.29 -11.33 -30.75
N GLN A 12 -46.40 -10.76 -31.20
CA GLN A 12 -47.57 -10.52 -30.36
C GLN A 12 -48.18 -11.88 -29.93
N GLY A 13 -48.50 -12.02 -28.66
CA GLY A 13 -49.07 -13.24 -28.08
C GLY A 13 -48.06 -14.36 -27.78
N THR A 14 -46.78 -14.20 -28.15
CA THR A 14 -45.69 -15.13 -27.80
C THR A 14 -44.72 -14.45 -26.83
N GLU A 15 -43.86 -13.55 -27.32
CA GLU A 15 -42.92 -12.80 -26.48
C GLU A 15 -43.56 -11.56 -25.88
N VAL A 16 -44.49 -10.93 -26.58
CA VAL A 16 -45.15 -9.70 -26.14
C VAL A 16 -46.65 -9.92 -25.99
N VAL A 17 -47.14 -9.89 -24.76
CA VAL A 17 -48.57 -10.02 -24.45
C VAL A 17 -49.12 -8.66 -24.07
N ILE A 18 -50.14 -8.19 -24.80
CA ILE A 18 -50.75 -6.88 -24.59
C ILE A 18 -52.17 -7.07 -24.07
N SER A 19 -52.44 -6.59 -22.85
CA SER A 19 -53.77 -6.61 -22.26
C SER A 19 -54.41 -5.24 -22.34
N THR A 20 -55.39 -5.06 -23.23
CA THR A 20 -56.11 -3.78 -23.39
C THR A 20 -57.06 -3.49 -22.23
N GLY A 21 -57.59 -4.53 -21.58
CA GLY A 21 -58.48 -4.41 -20.42
C GLY A 21 -57.72 -3.93 -19.17
N ALA A 22 -56.58 -4.55 -18.87
CA ALA A 22 -55.73 -4.15 -17.76
C ALA A 22 -54.78 -2.98 -18.11
N LYS A 23 -54.65 -2.67 -19.40
CA LYS A 23 -53.64 -1.75 -19.96
C LYS A 23 -52.22 -2.11 -19.52
N THR A 24 -51.85 -3.37 -19.72
CA THR A 24 -50.51 -3.86 -19.40
C THR A 24 -49.81 -4.43 -20.63
N ILE A 25 -48.48 -4.30 -20.63
CA ILE A 25 -47.59 -4.94 -21.59
C ILE A 25 -46.70 -5.91 -20.82
N GLN A 26 -46.69 -7.17 -21.23
CA GLN A 26 -45.87 -8.22 -20.63
C GLN A 26 -44.83 -8.69 -21.64
N LEU A 27 -43.60 -8.89 -21.16
CA LEU A 27 -42.57 -9.62 -21.89
C LEU A 27 -42.47 -11.03 -21.29
N ALA A 28 -42.71 -12.04 -22.10
CA ALA A 28 -42.63 -13.44 -21.70
C ALA A 28 -41.36 -14.10 -22.27
N VAL A 29 -40.68 -14.89 -21.45
CA VAL A 29 -39.52 -15.69 -21.89
C VAL A 29 -40.02 -16.85 -22.75
N ALA A 30 -40.19 -16.57 -24.03
CA ALA A 30 -40.71 -17.47 -25.04
C ALA A 30 -40.06 -17.16 -26.39
N GLY A 31 -40.19 -18.07 -27.35
CA GLY A 31 -39.67 -17.91 -28.71
C GLY A 31 -38.23 -17.40 -28.73
N ASN A 32 -38.02 -16.18 -29.22
CA ASN A 32 -36.70 -15.56 -29.37
C ASN A 32 -36.20 -14.84 -28.11
N LEU A 33 -37.08 -14.55 -27.13
CA LEU A 33 -36.73 -13.79 -25.94
C LEU A 33 -36.16 -14.70 -24.85
N SER A 34 -34.97 -14.33 -24.35
CA SER A 34 -34.21 -15.10 -23.36
C SER A 34 -33.88 -14.26 -22.15
N ASP A 35 -33.87 -14.89 -20.97
CA ASP A 35 -33.46 -14.28 -19.71
C ASP A 35 -32.15 -14.84 -19.14
N THR A 36 -31.36 -15.47 -19.99
CA THR A 36 -30.10 -16.12 -19.62
C THR A 36 -29.00 -15.11 -19.29
N SER A 37 -28.14 -15.42 -18.32
CA SER A 37 -26.88 -14.67 -18.14
C SER A 37 -25.93 -14.85 -19.34
N PRO A 38 -25.13 -13.83 -19.71
CA PRO A 38 -25.14 -12.48 -19.15
C PRO A 38 -26.24 -11.60 -19.73
N GLY A 39 -26.74 -10.67 -18.90
CA GLY A 39 -27.76 -9.70 -19.29
C GLY A 39 -27.35 -8.85 -20.50
N SER A 40 -26.05 -8.63 -20.69
CA SER A 40 -25.49 -7.94 -21.87
C SER A 40 -25.79 -8.63 -23.21
N THR A 41 -26.06 -9.93 -23.19
CA THR A 41 -26.29 -10.77 -24.38
C THR A 41 -27.68 -11.39 -24.43
N SER A 42 -28.57 -11.04 -23.50
CA SER A 42 -29.95 -11.54 -23.44
C SER A 42 -30.95 -10.40 -23.26
N GLY A 43 -32.24 -10.72 -23.09
CA GLY A 43 -33.30 -9.74 -23.00
C GLY A 43 -33.57 -9.01 -24.32
N VAL A 44 -34.22 -7.85 -24.22
CA VAL A 44 -34.64 -7.03 -25.36
C VAL A 44 -34.39 -5.55 -25.06
N THR A 45 -33.93 -4.78 -26.05
CA THR A 45 -33.72 -3.35 -25.85
C THR A 45 -35.05 -2.60 -25.70
N LEU A 46 -35.09 -1.56 -24.88
CA LEU A 46 -36.28 -0.69 -24.78
C LEU A 46 -36.70 -0.14 -26.16
N GLN A 47 -35.71 0.15 -27.01
CA GLN A 47 -35.95 0.60 -28.38
C GLN A 47 -36.66 -0.45 -29.26
N ALA A 48 -36.30 -1.73 -29.14
CA ALA A 48 -36.94 -2.80 -29.90
C ALA A 48 -38.39 -3.00 -29.43
N VAL A 49 -38.64 -3.02 -28.11
CA VAL A 49 -40.01 -3.10 -27.56
C VAL A 49 -40.86 -1.92 -28.03
N TYR A 50 -40.34 -0.70 -27.96
CA TYR A 50 -41.06 0.49 -28.43
C TYR A 50 -41.37 0.43 -29.93
N SER A 51 -40.41 0.02 -30.76
CA SER A 51 -40.59 -0.10 -32.21
C SER A 51 -41.63 -1.15 -32.56
N PHE A 52 -41.57 -2.32 -31.91
CA PHE A 52 -42.55 -3.40 -32.07
C PHE A 52 -43.95 -2.91 -31.73
N LEU A 53 -44.12 -2.24 -30.57
CA LEU A 53 -45.43 -1.70 -30.17
C LEU A 53 -45.96 -0.68 -31.18
N LYS A 54 -45.10 0.14 -31.80
CA LYS A 54 -45.53 1.09 -32.83
C LYS A 54 -46.07 0.40 -34.08
N GLU A 55 -45.48 -0.73 -34.46
CA GLU A 55 -45.93 -1.53 -35.60
C GLU A 55 -47.29 -2.16 -35.28
N GLU A 56 -47.42 -2.80 -34.12
CA GLU A 56 -48.69 -3.37 -33.64
C GLU A 56 -49.81 -2.33 -33.54
N TRP A 57 -49.53 -1.14 -32.99
CA TRP A 57 -50.53 -0.07 -32.89
C TRP A 57 -50.98 0.48 -34.24
N LYS A 58 -50.15 0.33 -35.28
CA LYS A 58 -50.47 0.78 -36.63
C LYS A 58 -51.34 -0.24 -37.37
N THR A 59 -51.13 -1.54 -37.13
CA THR A 59 -51.72 -2.64 -37.90
C THR A 59 -52.90 -3.32 -37.21
N ASP A 60 -52.86 -3.49 -35.88
CA ASP A 60 -53.89 -4.20 -35.13
C ASP A 60 -55.09 -3.29 -34.81
N THR A 61 -56.25 -3.62 -35.39
CA THR A 61 -57.52 -2.90 -35.19
C THR A 61 -58.11 -3.03 -33.78
N ALA A 62 -57.59 -3.96 -32.97
CA ALA A 62 -57.90 -4.03 -31.54
C ALA A 62 -57.09 -3.02 -30.73
N LEU A 63 -55.85 -2.70 -31.14
CA LEU A 63 -54.95 -1.80 -30.43
C LEU A 63 -55.04 -0.35 -30.88
N ASN A 64 -55.25 -0.11 -32.18
CA ASN A 64 -55.23 1.24 -32.78
C ASN A 64 -56.33 2.19 -32.27
N LYS A 65 -57.28 1.68 -31.48
CA LYS A 65 -58.34 2.44 -30.80
C LYS A 65 -57.86 3.04 -29.46
N PHE A 66 -56.73 2.56 -28.94
CA PHE A 66 -56.16 3.00 -27.67
C PHE A 66 -55.02 4.00 -27.90
N LYS A 67 -54.91 5.00 -27.02
CA LYS A 67 -53.75 5.89 -27.03
C LYS A 67 -52.47 5.09 -26.76
N PHE A 68 -51.40 5.43 -27.47
CA PHE A 68 -50.13 4.72 -27.46
C PHE A 68 -49.47 4.68 -26.06
N PRO A 69 -48.87 3.54 -25.64
CA PRO A 69 -48.48 3.29 -24.25
C PRO A 69 -47.20 4.01 -23.79
N ILE A 70 -46.24 4.25 -24.68
CA ILE A 70 -44.89 4.75 -24.32
C ILE A 70 -44.57 6.03 -25.08
N LYS A 71 -43.99 7.02 -24.40
CA LYS A 71 -43.35 8.18 -25.04
C LYS A 71 -41.85 8.09 -24.81
N MET A 72 -41.09 7.80 -25.87
CA MET A 72 -39.63 7.83 -25.84
C MET A 72 -39.12 9.27 -26.00
N PHE A 73 -38.06 9.64 -25.27
CA PHE A 73 -37.38 10.93 -25.47
C PHE A 73 -36.08 10.73 -26.26
N THR A 74 -35.34 9.68 -25.93
CA THR A 74 -34.19 9.20 -26.71
C THR A 74 -34.38 7.74 -27.10
N LYS A 75 -33.34 7.09 -27.64
CA LYS A 75 -33.37 5.64 -27.91
C LYS A 75 -33.27 4.78 -26.64
N THR A 76 -32.90 5.37 -25.51
CA THR A 76 -32.62 4.66 -24.24
C THR A 76 -33.45 5.15 -23.06
N ASP A 77 -34.39 6.07 -23.27
CA ASP A 77 -35.25 6.57 -22.19
C ASP A 77 -36.65 6.95 -22.68
N GLY A 78 -37.60 6.87 -21.75
CA GLY A 78 -38.99 7.20 -22.03
C GLY A 78 -39.88 7.16 -20.80
N THR A 79 -41.17 7.38 -21.01
CA THR A 79 -42.20 7.27 -19.97
C THR A 79 -43.35 6.42 -20.48
N LEU A 80 -43.86 5.55 -19.62
CA LEU A 80 -45.19 4.98 -19.80
C LEU A 80 -46.23 6.09 -19.61
N GLN A 81 -47.34 6.00 -20.33
CA GLN A 81 -48.38 7.02 -20.37
C GLN A 81 -49.75 6.41 -20.69
N ASN A 82 -50.79 7.24 -20.65
CA ASN A 82 -52.17 6.87 -21.01
C ASN A 82 -52.77 5.71 -20.17
N GLY A 83 -52.23 5.51 -18.96
CA GLY A 83 -52.65 4.48 -18.02
C GLY A 83 -52.11 3.09 -18.35
N TRP A 84 -51.08 2.99 -19.21
CA TRP A 84 -50.39 1.73 -19.49
C TRP A 84 -49.26 1.48 -18.50
N ALA A 85 -49.02 0.21 -18.16
CA ALA A 85 -47.94 -0.22 -17.26
C ALA A 85 -47.24 -1.49 -17.77
N TRP A 86 -46.05 -1.77 -17.26
CA TRP A 86 -45.45 -3.09 -17.39
C TRP A 86 -46.20 -4.09 -16.50
N ALA A 87 -46.41 -5.30 -17.01
CA ALA A 87 -47.28 -6.28 -16.34
C ALA A 87 -46.72 -6.81 -15.01
N ASP A 88 -45.40 -7.03 -14.93
CA ASP A 88 -44.77 -7.70 -13.81
C ASP A 88 -43.27 -7.34 -13.67
N ALA A 89 -42.64 -7.82 -12.59
CA ALA A 89 -41.22 -7.59 -12.33
C ALA A 89 -40.33 -8.25 -13.39
N GLN A 90 -40.70 -9.43 -13.88
CA GLN A 90 -39.97 -10.15 -14.94
C GLN A 90 -39.87 -9.31 -16.21
N THR A 91 -40.95 -8.64 -16.60
CA THR A 91 -40.99 -7.74 -17.75
C THR A 91 -39.96 -6.62 -17.61
N ARG A 92 -39.89 -5.98 -16.43
CA ARG A 92 -38.91 -4.92 -16.16
C ARG A 92 -37.48 -5.46 -16.23
N GLN A 93 -37.25 -6.65 -15.68
CA GLN A 93 -35.97 -7.36 -15.70
C GLN A 93 -35.58 -7.93 -17.05
N LEU A 94 -36.45 -7.92 -18.08
CA LEU A 94 -36.12 -8.33 -19.45
C LEU A 94 -35.69 -7.17 -20.35
N ILE A 95 -35.97 -5.93 -19.94
CA ILE A 95 -35.63 -4.72 -20.68
C ILE A 95 -34.13 -4.41 -20.50
N ARG A 96 -33.46 -4.09 -21.60
CA ARG A 96 -32.04 -3.75 -21.69
C ARG A 96 -31.85 -2.38 -22.32
N ASP A 97 -30.66 -1.81 -22.13
CA ASP A 97 -30.22 -0.58 -22.78
C ASP A 97 -31.18 0.62 -22.60
N GLY A 98 -31.86 0.73 -21.45
CA GLY A 98 -32.70 1.89 -21.21
C GLY A 98 -33.23 2.04 -19.79
N GLY A 99 -33.74 3.23 -19.50
CA GLY A 99 -34.50 3.56 -18.29
C GLY A 99 -35.88 4.11 -18.64
N TRP A 100 -36.79 4.16 -17.67
CA TRP A 100 -38.12 4.72 -17.88
C TRP A 100 -38.79 5.22 -16.61
N THR A 101 -39.83 6.03 -16.80
CA THR A 101 -40.79 6.41 -15.77
C THR A 101 -42.09 5.66 -15.95
N GLU A 102 -42.62 5.09 -14.88
CA GLU A 102 -43.96 4.50 -14.84
C GLU A 102 -45.03 5.54 -14.47
N VAL A 103 -46.29 5.23 -14.77
CA VAL A 103 -47.41 6.19 -14.63
C VAL A 103 -47.69 6.55 -13.15
N ASP A 104 -47.33 5.66 -12.24
CA ASP A 104 -47.37 5.87 -10.78
C ASP A 104 -46.23 6.75 -10.25
N GLY A 105 -45.24 7.08 -11.09
CA GLY A 105 -44.08 7.89 -10.75
C GLY A 105 -42.83 7.08 -10.42
N ASP A 106 -42.88 5.74 -10.49
CA ASP A 106 -41.70 4.91 -10.28
C ASP A 106 -40.66 5.17 -11.37
N LEU A 107 -39.39 5.18 -10.97
CA LEU A 107 -38.27 5.46 -11.86
C LEU A 107 -37.34 4.26 -11.94
N TYR A 108 -37.00 3.88 -13.17
CA TYR A 108 -36.08 2.79 -13.46
C TYR A 108 -34.92 3.31 -14.30
N ALA A 109 -33.70 2.94 -13.93
CA ALA A 109 -32.49 3.26 -14.67
C ALA A 109 -31.82 1.98 -15.20
N GLY A 110 -31.33 2.05 -16.43
CA GLY A 110 -30.52 0.99 -17.02
C GLY A 110 -29.07 1.14 -16.57
N ILE A 111 -28.46 0.05 -16.09
CA ILE A 111 -27.06 0.02 -15.67
C ILE A 111 -26.30 -0.96 -16.57
N ILE A 112 -25.27 -0.47 -17.27
CA ILE A 112 -24.44 -1.30 -18.17
C ILE A 112 -22.95 -1.18 -17.83
N SER A 113 -22.23 -2.31 -17.83
CA SER A 113 -20.76 -2.32 -17.76
C SER A 113 -20.15 -2.17 -19.15
N LEU A 114 -19.21 -1.23 -19.29
CA LEU A 114 -18.31 -1.12 -20.45
C LEU A 114 -17.05 -1.97 -20.29
N GLY A 115 -16.66 -2.26 -19.04
CA GLY A 115 -15.54 -3.14 -18.75
C GLY A 115 -15.91 -4.61 -18.93
N ASN A 116 -14.87 -5.44 -19.08
CA ASN A 116 -15.05 -6.88 -19.23
C ASN A 116 -15.10 -7.58 -17.88
N PHE A 117 -16.06 -8.50 -17.71
CA PHE A 117 -16.02 -9.47 -16.63
C PHE A 117 -15.27 -10.68 -17.16
N ASP A 118 -14.21 -11.10 -16.48
CA ASP A 118 -13.35 -12.19 -16.95
C ASP A 118 -14.02 -13.57 -16.84
N SER A 119 -15.18 -13.68 -16.19
CA SER A 119 -16.04 -14.87 -16.18
C SER A 119 -17.53 -14.55 -16.32
N SER A 120 -18.27 -15.43 -17.01
CA SER A 120 -19.73 -15.37 -17.09
C SER A 120 -20.44 -15.76 -15.78
N SER A 121 -19.72 -16.34 -14.81
CA SER A 121 -20.23 -16.64 -13.46
C SER A 121 -20.16 -15.44 -12.52
N ASP A 122 -19.56 -14.34 -12.94
CA ASP A 122 -19.28 -13.22 -12.05
C ASP A 122 -20.52 -12.37 -11.80
N GLN A 123 -20.89 -12.15 -10.54
CA GLN A 123 -22.07 -11.36 -10.20
C GLN A 123 -21.67 -10.02 -9.57
N ALA A 124 -22.15 -8.92 -10.18
CA ALA A 124 -22.05 -7.60 -9.58
C ALA A 124 -23.18 -7.40 -8.55
N TYR A 125 -22.99 -6.44 -7.65
CA TYR A 125 -23.99 -6.01 -6.70
C TYR A 125 -23.93 -4.50 -6.50
N TYR A 126 -24.95 -3.92 -5.88
CA TYR A 126 -25.04 -2.47 -5.72
C TYR A 126 -25.62 -2.05 -4.37
N GLN A 127 -25.37 -0.79 -4.02
CA GLN A 127 -25.83 -0.11 -2.83
C GLN A 127 -26.53 1.20 -3.25
N GLN A 128 -27.75 1.42 -2.76
CA GLN A 128 -28.57 2.60 -3.11
C GLN A 128 -28.70 3.63 -1.98
N VAL A 129 -28.11 3.35 -0.82
CA VAL A 129 -28.09 4.25 0.33
C VAL A 129 -26.65 4.34 0.81
N SER A 130 -26.09 5.54 0.91
CA SER A 130 -24.72 5.73 1.39
C SER A 130 -24.56 5.25 2.84
N GLY A 131 -23.38 4.71 3.15
CA GLY A 131 -22.98 4.44 4.54
C GLY A 131 -22.46 3.02 4.74
N PHE A 132 -21.67 2.85 5.80
CA PHE A 132 -20.92 1.62 6.05
C PHE A 132 -21.75 0.43 6.56
N ASN A 133 -23.00 0.65 6.98
CA ASN A 133 -23.91 -0.42 7.43
C ASN A 133 -25.08 -0.64 6.45
N ALA A 134 -25.06 0.01 5.29
CA ALA A 134 -26.15 -0.13 4.33
C ALA A 134 -26.27 -1.55 3.79
N SER A 135 -27.47 -1.89 3.33
CA SER A 135 -27.72 -3.15 2.63
C SER A 135 -27.29 -3.04 1.16
N THR A 136 -26.94 -4.19 0.59
CA THR A 136 -26.63 -4.35 -0.83
C THR A 136 -27.63 -5.28 -1.49
N THR A 137 -27.83 -5.10 -2.78
CA THR A 137 -28.66 -5.96 -3.62
C THR A 137 -27.80 -6.50 -4.76
N ASN A 138 -27.90 -7.81 -5.03
CA ASN A 138 -27.23 -8.39 -6.18
C ASN A 138 -27.99 -7.99 -7.45
N PHE A 139 -27.26 -7.80 -8.55
CA PHE A 139 -27.90 -7.86 -9.86
C PHE A 139 -28.39 -9.29 -10.12
N ASP A 140 -29.44 -9.45 -10.91
CA ASP A 140 -30.04 -10.76 -11.15
C ASP A 140 -29.14 -11.60 -12.06
N LYS A 141 -28.44 -10.98 -13.02
CA LYS A 141 -27.58 -11.68 -13.98
C LYS A 141 -26.11 -11.70 -13.55
N THR A 142 -25.43 -12.73 -14.04
CA THR A 142 -23.97 -12.91 -13.94
C THR A 142 -23.29 -12.54 -15.26
N GLY A 143 -21.97 -12.34 -15.26
CA GLY A 143 -21.21 -11.81 -16.39
C GLY A 143 -21.51 -10.33 -16.62
N ASN A 144 -21.11 -9.80 -17.79
CA ASN A 144 -21.19 -8.35 -18.04
C ASN A 144 -22.61 -7.80 -17.82
N LEU A 145 -22.65 -6.71 -17.07
CA LEU A 145 -23.87 -6.08 -16.58
C LEU A 145 -24.62 -5.36 -17.69
N ASN A 146 -25.93 -5.59 -17.78
CA ASN A 146 -26.89 -4.79 -18.54
C ASN A 146 -28.28 -5.08 -17.98
N GLU A 147 -28.64 -4.38 -16.92
CA GLU A 147 -29.87 -4.63 -16.17
C GLU A 147 -30.48 -3.33 -15.69
N THR A 148 -31.79 -3.36 -15.47
CA THR A 148 -32.56 -2.22 -15.01
C THR A 148 -32.78 -2.35 -13.51
N ILE A 149 -32.61 -1.24 -12.79
CA ILE A 149 -32.89 -1.18 -11.36
C ILE A 149 -33.88 -0.06 -11.08
N GLN A 150 -34.71 -0.26 -10.06
CA GLN A 150 -35.60 0.78 -9.57
C GLN A 150 -34.77 1.79 -8.78
N ILE A 151 -34.80 3.06 -9.19
CA ILE A 151 -34.11 4.18 -8.52
C ILE A 151 -35.09 5.07 -7.74
N LYS A 152 -36.39 4.87 -7.92
CA LYS A 152 -37.44 5.49 -7.12
C LYS A 152 -38.68 4.62 -7.12
N ASP A 153 -39.20 4.36 -5.94
CA ASP A 153 -40.56 3.92 -5.70
C ASP A 153 -41.34 5.14 -5.20
N ALA A 154 -42.26 5.65 -6.02
CA ALA A 154 -42.95 6.93 -5.79
C ALA A 154 -43.76 6.96 -4.49
N GLY A 155 -44.14 5.79 -3.95
CA GLY A 155 -44.90 5.67 -2.72
C GLY A 155 -44.08 5.29 -1.48
N VAL A 156 -42.83 4.86 -1.65
CA VAL A 156 -42.08 4.18 -0.57
C VAL A 156 -40.69 4.77 -0.34
N THR A 157 -39.79 4.68 -1.33
CA THR A 157 -38.38 5.03 -1.14
C THR A 157 -37.80 5.72 -2.36
N ASP A 158 -37.04 6.80 -2.10
CA ASP A 158 -36.30 7.53 -3.12
C ASP A 158 -34.80 7.17 -3.05
N TYR A 159 -34.30 6.48 -4.08
CA TYR A 159 -32.89 6.08 -4.20
C TYR A 159 -32.12 6.95 -5.18
N THR A 160 -32.71 8.06 -5.65
CA THR A 160 -32.07 8.90 -6.67
C THR A 160 -30.81 9.61 -6.16
N GLY A 161 -30.60 9.68 -4.84
CA GLY A 161 -29.45 10.36 -4.24
C GLY A 161 -28.15 9.55 -4.14
N TYR A 162 -28.16 8.24 -4.43
CA TYR A 162 -26.95 7.42 -4.31
C TYR A 162 -27.04 6.10 -5.10
N LEU A 163 -25.98 5.77 -5.84
CA LEU A 163 -25.77 4.42 -6.38
C LEU A 163 -24.28 4.13 -6.43
N LYS A 164 -23.86 3.09 -5.73
CA LYS A 164 -22.52 2.51 -5.87
C LYS A 164 -22.62 1.06 -6.31
N VAL A 165 -21.94 0.73 -7.39
CA VAL A 165 -21.90 -0.62 -7.95
C VAL A 165 -20.55 -1.24 -7.61
N PHE A 166 -20.54 -2.54 -7.30
CA PHE A 166 -19.37 -3.30 -6.90
C PHE A 166 -19.26 -4.58 -7.71
N LEU A 167 -18.02 -4.99 -7.95
CA LEU A 167 -17.63 -6.28 -8.49
C LEU A 167 -16.53 -6.85 -7.60
N ARG A 168 -16.95 -7.60 -6.56
CA ARG A 168 -16.06 -8.25 -5.60
C ARG A 168 -16.40 -9.72 -5.47
N ILE A 169 -15.53 -10.57 -5.98
CA ILE A 169 -15.83 -11.99 -6.17
C ILE A 169 -14.71 -12.84 -5.58
N ALA A 170 -15.08 -13.96 -4.97
CA ALA A 170 -14.15 -15.03 -4.65
C ALA A 170 -14.04 -15.93 -5.88
N SER A 171 -12.82 -16.23 -6.33
CA SER A 171 -12.69 -17.21 -7.38
C SER A 171 -12.99 -18.60 -6.86
N GLY A 172 -13.81 -19.35 -7.61
CA GLY A 172 -14.05 -20.77 -7.34
C GLY A 172 -12.83 -21.67 -7.59
N SER A 173 -11.73 -21.15 -8.16
CA SER A 173 -10.53 -21.92 -8.54
C SER A 173 -9.28 -21.66 -7.69
N GLY A 174 -9.41 -20.99 -6.53
CA GLY A 174 -8.32 -20.79 -5.58
C GLY A 174 -7.43 -19.56 -5.82
N THR A 175 -7.59 -18.84 -6.94
CA THR A 175 -6.90 -17.57 -7.21
C THR A 175 -7.88 -16.41 -7.25
N GLY A 176 -7.78 -15.41 -6.37
CA GLY A 176 -8.73 -14.30 -6.29
C GLY A 176 -8.77 -13.39 -7.53
N LYS A 177 -9.66 -12.39 -7.52
CA LYS A 177 -9.83 -11.43 -8.61
C LYS A 177 -9.62 -10.00 -8.11
N LEU A 178 -9.12 -9.13 -8.99
CA LEU A 178 -9.10 -7.69 -8.76
C LEU A 178 -10.52 -7.18 -8.60
N TYR A 179 -10.71 -6.30 -7.61
CA TYR A 179 -12.00 -5.70 -7.33
C TYR A 179 -12.20 -4.42 -8.15
N SER A 180 -13.47 -4.12 -8.40
CA SER A 180 -13.87 -2.86 -9.01
C SER A 180 -15.12 -2.34 -8.31
N SER A 181 -15.22 -1.01 -8.21
CA SER A 181 -16.43 -0.35 -7.75
C SER A 181 -16.57 1.01 -8.43
N TYR A 182 -17.79 1.52 -8.49
CA TYR A 182 -18.09 2.79 -9.14
C TYR A 182 -19.22 3.51 -8.41
N ASN A 183 -18.92 4.66 -7.80
CA ASN A 183 -19.90 5.52 -7.16
C ASN A 183 -20.46 6.50 -8.20
N LEU A 184 -21.62 6.17 -8.77
CA LEU A 184 -22.11 6.74 -10.01
C LEU A 184 -22.24 8.27 -9.95
N LEU A 185 -22.86 8.82 -8.91
CA LEU A 185 -23.11 10.26 -8.84
C LEU A 185 -21.82 11.04 -8.69
N SER A 186 -20.90 10.60 -7.82
CA SER A 186 -19.63 11.30 -7.61
C SER A 186 -18.72 11.21 -8.84
N GLU A 187 -18.67 10.05 -9.49
CA GLU A 187 -17.78 9.80 -10.64
C GLU A 187 -18.28 10.48 -11.93
N GLN A 188 -19.60 10.71 -12.06
CA GLN A 188 -20.20 11.39 -13.21
C GLN A 188 -20.62 12.85 -12.92
N GLY A 189 -20.40 13.35 -11.70
CA GLY A 189 -20.76 14.72 -11.31
C GLY A 189 -22.27 14.99 -11.32
N LEU A 190 -23.08 13.99 -10.99
CA LEU A 190 -24.55 14.07 -11.00
C LEU A 190 -25.08 14.47 -9.62
N SER A 191 -26.13 15.28 -9.60
CA SER A 191 -26.85 15.64 -8.36
C SER A 191 -27.90 14.61 -7.95
N ALA A 192 -28.43 13.85 -8.91
CA ALA A 192 -29.42 12.79 -8.71
C ALA A 192 -29.40 11.82 -9.90
N LEU A 193 -29.92 10.62 -9.68
CA LEU A 193 -30.20 9.66 -10.74
C LEU A 193 -31.47 10.04 -11.49
N GLU A 194 -31.45 9.81 -12.80
CA GLU A 194 -32.54 9.98 -13.73
C GLU A 194 -32.87 8.63 -14.37
N PRO A 195 -34.10 8.43 -14.89
CA PRO A 195 -34.54 7.17 -15.51
C PRO A 195 -33.93 6.98 -16.92
N VAL A 196 -32.59 6.91 -16.98
CA VAL A 196 -31.80 6.82 -18.21
C VAL A 196 -30.83 5.63 -18.17
N LEU A 197 -30.05 5.43 -19.23
CA LEU A 197 -29.00 4.41 -19.30
C LEU A 197 -27.65 4.97 -18.82
N TYR A 198 -27.13 4.41 -17.72
CA TYR A 198 -25.81 4.70 -17.18
C TYR A 198 -24.78 3.66 -17.57
N ARG A 199 -23.58 4.14 -17.94
CA ARG A 199 -22.45 3.32 -18.38
C ARG A 199 -21.33 3.39 -17.34
N LEU A 200 -20.82 2.22 -16.95
CA LEU A 200 -19.83 2.07 -15.88
C LEU A 200 -18.57 1.36 -16.43
N PRO A 201 -17.35 1.82 -16.14
CA PRO A 201 -16.11 1.11 -16.47
C PRO A 201 -15.82 -0.05 -15.50
N LEU A 202 -16.83 -0.87 -15.18
CA LEU A 202 -16.71 -1.96 -14.22
C LEU A 202 -16.09 -3.20 -14.89
N SER A 203 -14.96 -3.67 -14.35
CA SER A 203 -14.23 -4.84 -14.86
C SER A 203 -13.48 -5.56 -13.75
N ASN A 204 -13.13 -6.82 -13.97
CA ASN A 204 -12.23 -7.57 -13.12
C ASN A 204 -11.26 -8.41 -13.97
N SER A 205 -10.24 -8.94 -13.31
CA SER A 205 -9.32 -9.92 -13.85
C SER A 205 -8.77 -10.77 -12.71
N THR A 206 -8.15 -11.89 -13.04
CA THR A 206 -7.35 -12.68 -12.09
C THR A 206 -6.34 -11.80 -11.35
N ASP A 207 -6.29 -11.95 -10.03
CA ASP A 207 -5.27 -11.38 -9.16
C ASP A 207 -4.33 -12.48 -8.66
N LEU A 208 -3.13 -12.54 -9.24
CA LEU A 208 -2.11 -13.54 -8.92
C LEU A 208 -1.53 -13.39 -7.50
N LYS A 209 -1.79 -12.27 -6.83
CA LYS A 209 -1.37 -12.06 -5.45
C LYS A 209 -2.31 -12.72 -4.45
N ILE A 210 -3.55 -13.07 -4.87
CA ILE A 210 -4.50 -13.83 -4.07
C ILE A 210 -4.45 -15.30 -4.43
N ASP A 211 -3.83 -16.12 -3.58
CA ASP A 211 -3.65 -17.56 -3.79
C ASP A 211 -4.12 -18.43 -2.61
N THR A 212 -4.65 -17.81 -1.56
CA THR A 212 -5.21 -18.51 -0.40
C THR A 212 -6.73 -18.57 -0.51
N SER A 213 -7.32 -19.73 -0.27
CA SER A 213 -8.77 -19.92 -0.32
C SER A 213 -9.49 -19.25 0.84
N ASP A 214 -10.73 -18.80 0.60
CA ASP A 214 -11.59 -18.19 1.61
C ASP A 214 -11.80 -19.10 2.83
N THR A 215 -11.92 -20.42 2.60
CA THR A 215 -12.05 -21.42 3.67
C THR A 215 -10.82 -21.44 4.58
N THR A 216 -9.61 -21.33 4.03
CA THR A 216 -8.38 -21.27 4.83
C THR A 216 -8.32 -19.96 5.60
N ILE A 217 -8.67 -18.83 4.97
CA ILE A 217 -8.68 -17.50 5.60
C ILE A 217 -9.72 -17.41 6.72
N ASP A 218 -10.86 -18.07 6.59
CA ASP A 218 -11.91 -18.08 7.62
C ASP A 218 -11.67 -19.15 8.71
N SER A 219 -10.56 -19.89 8.62
CA SER A 219 -10.19 -20.88 9.64
C SER A 219 -9.72 -20.21 10.94
N ALA A 220 -9.94 -20.90 12.07
CA ALA A 220 -9.39 -20.50 13.36
C ALA A 220 -7.93 -20.97 13.50
N THR A 221 -7.08 -20.51 12.58
CA THR A 221 -5.62 -20.72 12.64
C THR A 221 -4.88 -19.40 12.45
N SER A 222 -3.73 -19.26 13.10
CA SER A 222 -2.83 -18.14 12.87
C SER A 222 -2.21 -18.25 11.46
N PRO A 223 -2.06 -17.14 10.71
CA PRO A 223 -2.29 -15.76 11.15
C PRO A 223 -3.74 -15.26 11.01
N TRP A 224 -4.63 -16.04 10.39
CA TRP A 224 -5.94 -15.56 9.93
C TRP A 224 -6.90 -15.13 11.04
N GLN A 225 -6.92 -15.89 12.13
CA GLN A 225 -7.73 -15.56 13.31
C GLN A 225 -7.22 -14.33 14.07
N ASP A 226 -5.94 -13.99 13.92
CA ASP A 226 -5.28 -12.92 14.67
C ASP A 226 -5.35 -11.59 13.92
N LEU A 227 -5.55 -11.62 12.61
CA LEU A 227 -5.77 -10.44 11.77
C LEU A 227 -7.09 -9.74 12.11
N LYS A 228 -7.03 -8.41 12.22
CA LYS A 228 -8.13 -7.51 12.59
C LYS A 228 -8.05 -6.21 11.79
N ILE A 229 -9.22 -5.60 11.55
CA ILE A 229 -9.35 -4.24 11.01
C ILE A 229 -10.04 -3.38 12.07
N VAL A 230 -9.51 -2.17 12.27
CA VAL A 230 -10.15 -1.13 13.07
C VAL A 230 -10.30 0.12 12.22
N TYR A 231 -11.51 0.65 12.18
CA TYR A 231 -11.78 2.01 11.74
C TYR A 231 -11.73 2.92 12.96
N LEU A 232 -10.90 3.95 12.90
CA LEU A 232 -10.68 4.89 14.00
C LEU A 232 -11.56 6.12 13.83
N LYS A 233 -12.09 6.62 14.94
CA LYS A 233 -12.68 7.96 15.00
C LYS A 233 -11.60 9.01 14.75
N GLY A 234 -11.94 10.05 14.02
CA GLY A 234 -11.06 11.19 13.82
C GLY A 234 -11.62 12.13 12.77
N ALA A 235 -11.56 13.42 13.02
CA ALA A 235 -11.94 14.46 12.07
C ALA A 235 -10.87 15.56 12.02
N GLY A 236 -10.90 16.38 10.97
CA GLY A 236 -9.98 17.50 10.78
C GLY A 236 -8.63 17.08 10.22
N PHE A 237 -7.82 16.34 10.99
CA PHE A 237 -6.42 16.01 10.66
C PHE A 237 -5.60 17.25 10.29
N THR A 238 -5.61 18.23 11.19
CA THR A 238 -5.02 19.57 10.96
C THR A 238 -3.80 19.82 11.84
N ALA A 239 -3.04 20.88 11.59
CA ALA A 239 -2.08 21.37 12.57
C ALA A 239 -2.81 21.90 13.83
N ALA A 240 -2.23 21.69 15.00
CA ALA A 240 -2.74 22.28 16.23
C ALA A 240 -2.67 23.81 16.15
N ALA A 241 -3.71 24.48 16.61
CA ALA A 241 -3.86 25.94 16.60
C ALA A 241 -4.50 26.42 17.91
N ALA A 242 -4.33 27.70 18.22
CA ALA A 242 -5.00 28.32 19.36
C ALA A 242 -6.49 28.53 19.02
N ALA A 243 -7.30 27.49 19.25
CA ALA A 243 -8.68 27.41 18.79
C ALA A 243 -9.55 26.56 19.74
N THR A 244 -10.83 26.47 19.41
CA THR A 244 -11.77 25.53 20.06
C THR A 244 -11.82 24.24 19.26
N TYR A 245 -11.77 23.11 19.96
CA TYR A 245 -11.82 21.77 19.40
C TYR A 245 -13.01 21.00 19.97
N SER A 246 -13.59 20.14 19.14
CA SER A 246 -14.65 19.20 19.48
C SER A 246 -14.06 17.83 19.80
N VAL A 247 -14.81 17.01 20.55
CA VAL A 247 -14.45 15.60 20.75
C VAL A 247 -14.40 14.91 19.39
N GLY A 248 -13.31 14.20 19.12
CA GLY A 248 -13.09 13.55 17.82
C GLY A 248 -12.16 14.30 16.87
N ASP A 249 -11.83 15.57 17.16
CA ASP A 249 -10.84 16.29 16.36
C ASP A 249 -9.46 15.65 16.52
N VAL A 250 -8.74 15.54 15.40
CA VAL A 250 -7.37 15.04 15.35
C VAL A 250 -6.45 16.15 14.85
N VAL A 251 -5.40 16.41 15.61
CA VAL A 251 -4.42 17.45 15.29
C VAL A 251 -3.00 16.94 15.37
N LYS A 252 -2.09 17.55 14.60
CA LYS A 252 -0.65 17.39 14.75
C LYS A 252 -0.11 18.48 15.67
N ASP A 253 0.48 18.09 16.79
CA ASP A 253 1.05 18.99 17.78
C ASP A 253 2.39 19.60 17.33
N GLY A 254 2.89 20.57 18.10
CA GLY A 254 4.14 21.27 17.77
C GLY A 254 5.40 20.41 17.88
N THR A 255 5.33 19.21 18.48
CA THR A 255 6.42 18.22 18.50
C THR A 255 6.33 17.24 17.32
N GLY A 256 5.30 17.37 16.50
CA GLY A 256 5.05 16.53 15.33
C GLY A 256 4.27 15.26 15.61
N ARG A 257 3.70 15.09 16.82
CA ARG A 257 2.85 13.94 17.20
C ARG A 257 1.38 14.22 16.89
N TRP A 258 0.62 13.17 16.64
CA TRP A 258 -0.80 13.23 16.35
C TRP A 258 -1.62 12.94 17.60
N ALA A 259 -2.59 13.81 17.88
CA ALA A 259 -3.40 13.78 19.08
C ALA A 259 -4.88 13.78 18.75
N PHE A 260 -5.65 13.04 19.55
CA PHE A 260 -7.10 12.92 19.49
C PHE A 260 -7.75 13.67 20.65
N CYS A 261 -8.70 14.55 20.36
CA CYS A 261 -9.46 15.31 21.34
C CYS A 261 -10.50 14.40 22.03
N THR A 262 -10.33 14.16 23.33
CA THR A 262 -11.26 13.35 24.15
C THR A 262 -12.29 14.18 24.88
N GLY A 263 -12.03 15.48 25.06
CA GLY A 263 -12.92 16.43 25.74
C GLY A 263 -12.88 17.78 25.05
N ALA A 264 -14.04 18.25 24.61
CA ALA A 264 -14.17 19.51 23.88
C ALA A 264 -13.72 20.70 24.74
N GLY A 265 -13.11 21.69 24.12
CA GLY A 265 -12.59 22.85 24.81
C GLY A 265 -11.61 23.65 23.96
N THR A 266 -10.81 24.49 24.60
CA THR A 266 -9.81 25.33 23.92
C THR A 266 -8.41 24.79 24.04
N VAL A 267 -7.57 25.05 23.04
CA VAL A 267 -6.11 24.98 23.12
C VAL A 267 -5.57 26.42 23.10
N THR A 268 -4.65 26.77 24.00
CA THR A 268 -4.01 28.09 24.05
C THR A 268 -2.51 28.05 23.74
N THR A 269 -1.87 26.89 23.79
CA THR A 269 -0.43 26.71 23.52
C THR A 269 -0.20 25.57 22.50
N PRO A 270 -0.57 25.75 21.23
CA PRO A 270 -0.56 24.68 20.22
C PRO A 270 0.85 24.20 19.82
N ASN A 271 1.88 24.99 20.09
CA ASN A 271 3.27 24.67 19.71
C ASN A 271 3.95 23.65 20.65
N ASN A 272 3.28 23.25 21.74
CA ASN A 272 3.81 22.26 22.65
C ASN A 272 3.36 20.84 22.25
N GLY A 273 3.85 19.82 22.97
CA GLY A 273 3.32 18.46 22.84
C GLY A 273 1.89 18.37 23.40
N HIS A 274 1.06 17.48 22.84
CA HIS A 274 -0.37 17.39 23.17
C HIS A 274 -0.68 17.10 24.64
N THR A 275 0.26 16.54 25.40
CA THR A 275 0.15 16.31 26.85
C THR A 275 0.28 17.60 27.67
N THR A 276 0.68 18.71 27.03
CA THR A 276 0.97 20.00 27.65
C THR A 276 0.30 21.17 26.94
N PHE A 277 -0.73 20.90 26.13
CA PHE A 277 -1.61 21.96 25.63
C PHE A 277 -2.27 22.68 26.81
N GLY A 278 -2.12 24.00 26.87
CA GLY A 278 -2.90 24.86 27.75
C GLY A 278 -4.33 25.01 27.24
N GLY A 279 -5.25 25.43 28.12
CA GLY A 279 -6.68 25.58 27.81
C GLY A 279 -7.54 24.55 28.55
N THR A 280 -8.71 24.25 27.99
CA THR A 280 -9.73 23.39 28.64
C THR A 280 -9.97 22.07 27.92
N SER A 281 -9.44 21.88 26.72
CA SER A 281 -9.56 20.63 25.96
C SER A 281 -8.68 19.53 26.54
N THR A 282 -9.09 18.27 26.39
CA THR A 282 -8.30 17.10 26.82
C THR A 282 -7.90 16.24 25.63
N TRP A 283 -6.68 15.72 25.66
CA TRP A 283 -6.05 15.06 24.51
C TRP A 283 -5.34 13.77 24.91
N GLN A 284 -5.25 12.85 23.96
CA GLN A 284 -4.45 11.64 24.03
C GLN A 284 -3.76 11.39 22.69
N ALA A 285 -2.76 10.51 22.66
CA ALA A 285 -2.14 10.11 21.40
C ALA A 285 -3.17 9.49 20.46
N TYR A 286 -3.13 9.88 19.19
CA TYR A 286 -3.98 9.30 18.16
C TYR A 286 -3.52 7.87 17.88
N ASP A 287 -4.42 6.90 18.02
CA ASP A 287 -4.08 5.48 17.93
C ASP A 287 -3.69 5.05 16.51
N GLY A 288 -4.09 5.83 15.51
CA GLY A 288 -3.67 5.66 14.12
C GLY A 288 -2.33 6.29 13.79
N GLU A 289 -1.60 6.81 14.77
CA GLU A 289 -0.26 7.33 14.58
C GLU A 289 0.75 6.19 14.32
N GLN A 290 1.65 6.39 13.35
CA GLN A 290 2.79 5.53 13.12
C GLN A 290 4.04 6.36 12.85
N GLN A 291 5.14 6.00 13.51
CA GLN A 291 6.46 6.49 13.16
C GLN A 291 6.99 5.73 11.94
N ILE A 292 7.38 6.46 10.89
CA ILE A 292 8.04 5.92 9.71
C ILE A 292 9.29 6.76 9.47
N GLY A 293 10.46 6.13 9.63
CA GLY A 293 11.72 6.87 9.77
C GLY A 293 11.71 7.69 11.06
N THR A 294 11.98 8.99 10.97
CA THR A 294 12.02 9.90 12.13
C THR A 294 10.68 10.61 12.38
N ASN A 295 9.76 10.60 11.42
CA ASN A 295 8.52 11.38 11.46
C ASN A 295 7.30 10.53 11.82
N TYR A 296 6.30 11.16 12.45
CA TYR A 296 5.01 10.55 12.78
C TYR A 296 3.92 10.95 11.79
N TYR A 297 3.12 9.97 11.38
CA TYR A 297 2.05 10.10 10.39
C TYR A 297 0.75 9.51 10.92
N ALA A 298 -0.39 10.05 10.48
CA ALA A 298 -1.71 9.57 10.89
C ALA A 298 -2.35 8.67 9.83
N PHE A 299 -3.10 7.69 10.30
CA PHE A 299 -3.91 6.75 9.52
C PHE A 299 -5.24 6.51 10.24
N ASN A 300 -6.35 6.36 9.53
CA ASN A 300 -7.68 6.17 10.16
C ASN A 300 -8.24 4.76 10.03
N ARG A 301 -7.52 3.87 9.35
CA ARG A 301 -7.81 2.45 9.27
C ARG A 301 -6.55 1.69 9.62
N VAL A 302 -6.64 0.75 10.55
CA VAL A 302 -5.50 -0.05 11.00
C VAL A 302 -5.81 -1.52 10.75
N VAL A 303 -4.99 -2.15 9.93
CA VAL A 303 -4.91 -3.61 9.77
C VAL A 303 -3.78 -4.10 10.68
N TYR A 304 -4.05 -5.03 11.57
CA TYR A 304 -3.03 -5.52 12.50
C TYR A 304 -3.30 -6.96 12.91
N LEU A 305 -2.29 -7.58 13.51
CA LEU A 305 -2.41 -8.88 14.17
C LEU A 305 -2.44 -8.70 15.67
N THR A 306 -3.32 -9.42 16.37
CA THR A 306 -3.35 -9.47 17.84
C THR A 306 -2.20 -10.27 18.44
N SER A 307 -1.58 -11.16 17.66
CA SER A 307 -0.43 -11.99 18.06
C SER A 307 0.38 -12.39 16.82
N GLY A 308 1.70 -12.53 16.97
CA GLY A 308 2.60 -12.96 15.89
C GLY A 308 2.78 -11.93 14.78
N THR A 309 3.26 -12.40 13.63
CA THR A 309 3.43 -11.62 12.40
C THR A 309 2.80 -12.33 11.21
N ALA A 310 2.49 -11.58 10.15
CA ALA A 310 2.06 -12.15 8.86
C ALA A 310 2.78 -11.46 7.70
N THR A 311 2.97 -12.22 6.62
CA THR A 311 3.55 -11.67 5.40
C THR A 311 2.58 -10.70 4.72
N ALA A 312 3.12 -9.77 3.93
CA ALA A 312 2.35 -8.82 3.13
C ALA A 312 1.27 -9.53 2.29
N LYS A 313 1.61 -10.71 1.74
CA LYS A 313 0.68 -11.51 0.93
C LYS A 313 -0.47 -12.08 1.76
N GLN A 314 -0.19 -12.61 2.96
CA GLN A 314 -1.22 -13.10 3.88
C GLN A 314 -2.16 -11.96 4.29
N ILE A 315 -1.61 -10.80 4.64
CA ILE A 315 -2.38 -9.60 5.01
C ILE A 315 -3.29 -9.16 3.86
N TYR A 316 -2.76 -9.15 2.63
CA TYR A 316 -3.53 -8.82 1.43
C TYR A 316 -4.68 -9.79 1.18
N ASN A 317 -4.41 -11.10 1.18
CA ASN A 317 -5.43 -12.14 0.96
C ASN A 317 -6.56 -12.03 1.99
N TRP A 318 -6.20 -11.82 3.26
CA TRP A 318 -7.17 -11.67 4.34
C TRP A 318 -8.00 -10.38 4.21
N ALA A 319 -7.38 -9.25 3.86
CA ALA A 319 -8.09 -7.99 3.68
C ALA A 319 -9.10 -8.09 2.52
N GLN A 320 -8.71 -8.72 1.41
CA GLN A 320 -9.61 -8.95 0.28
C GLN A 320 -10.80 -9.85 0.68
N ARG A 321 -10.54 -10.92 1.45
CA ARG A 321 -11.63 -11.73 2.01
C ARG A 321 -12.60 -10.92 2.87
N GLN A 322 -12.10 -10.02 3.72
CA GLN A 322 -12.96 -9.20 4.57
C GLN A 322 -13.87 -8.28 3.75
N LEU A 323 -13.36 -7.68 2.66
CA LEU A 323 -14.12 -6.80 1.77
C LEU A 323 -15.25 -7.48 0.98
N ARG A 324 -15.40 -8.80 1.09
CA ARG A 324 -16.54 -9.58 0.56
C ARG A 324 -17.60 -9.94 1.62
N LYS A 325 -17.34 -9.68 2.91
CA LYS A 325 -18.27 -10.06 3.99
C LYS A 325 -19.43 -9.06 4.11
N THR A 326 -20.63 -9.58 4.31
CA THR A 326 -21.84 -8.79 4.61
C THR A 326 -21.96 -8.44 6.10
N SER A 327 -21.11 -9.02 6.94
CA SER A 327 -21.01 -8.75 8.38
C SER A 327 -20.09 -7.58 8.67
N ASP A 328 -20.15 -7.10 9.91
CA ASP A 328 -19.19 -6.12 10.44
C ASP A 328 -17.76 -6.67 10.36
N ILE A 329 -16.86 -5.91 9.75
CA ILE A 329 -15.42 -6.16 9.71
C ILE A 329 -14.65 -5.22 10.65
N ASN A 330 -15.32 -4.19 11.18
CA ASN A 330 -14.72 -3.31 12.16
C ASN A 330 -14.78 -3.97 13.54
N THR A 331 -13.61 -4.26 14.08
CA THR A 331 -13.51 -4.91 15.40
C THR A 331 -13.78 -3.93 16.55
N GLY A 332 -13.81 -2.62 16.28
CA GLY A 332 -14.27 -1.60 17.22
C GLY A 332 -13.27 -1.18 18.29
N THR A 333 -12.11 -1.83 18.40
CA THR A 333 -11.02 -1.45 19.31
C THR A 333 -9.70 -1.96 18.80
N THR A 334 -8.64 -1.15 18.86
CA THR A 334 -7.27 -1.70 18.91
C THR A 334 -6.97 -2.12 20.35
N THR A 335 -5.88 -2.86 20.55
CA THR A 335 -5.36 -3.18 21.89
C THR A 335 -4.96 -1.93 22.70
N ASN A 336 -4.87 -0.77 22.04
CA ASN A 336 -4.20 0.41 22.59
C ASN A 336 -5.18 1.52 23.02
N ASN A 337 -6.41 1.59 22.47
CA ASN A 337 -7.36 2.62 22.89
C ASN A 337 -8.84 2.35 22.54
N ALA A 338 -9.66 2.05 23.55
CA ALA A 338 -11.10 1.79 23.38
C ALA A 338 -11.92 3.03 22.97
N THR A 339 -11.47 4.25 23.29
CA THR A 339 -12.24 5.48 23.00
C THR A 339 -12.26 5.84 21.50
N GLN A 340 -11.20 5.46 20.79
CA GLN A 340 -11.01 5.79 19.36
C GLN A 340 -11.56 4.71 18.42
N GLY A 341 -11.63 3.44 18.84
CA GLY A 341 -12.09 2.33 17.98
C GLY A 341 -13.61 2.28 17.71
N GLY A 342 -14.43 3.03 18.46
CA GLY A 342 -15.90 2.98 18.35
C GLY A 342 -16.52 3.67 17.12
N PHE A 343 -15.93 3.53 15.93
CA PHE A 343 -16.39 4.13 14.67
C PHE A 343 -17.78 3.62 14.22
N GLY A 344 -18.25 2.52 14.81
CA GLY A 344 -19.51 1.87 14.47
C GLY A 344 -19.31 0.72 13.48
N THR A 345 -20.41 0.18 12.96
CA THR A 345 -20.39 -0.99 12.08
C THR A 345 -19.92 -0.63 10.68
N VAL A 346 -18.99 -1.43 10.17
CA VAL A 346 -18.52 -1.37 8.79
C VAL A 346 -18.66 -2.72 8.15
N LYS A 347 -19.60 -2.87 7.22
CA LYS A 347 -19.75 -4.09 6.42
C LYS A 347 -18.69 -4.13 5.33
N GLY A 348 -18.03 -5.27 5.18
CA GLY A 348 -16.93 -5.44 4.22
C GLY A 348 -17.34 -5.20 2.78
N ASN A 349 -18.52 -5.70 2.38
CA ASN A 349 -19.05 -5.59 1.03
C ASN A 349 -19.37 -4.16 0.57
N VAL A 350 -19.40 -3.17 1.47
CA VAL A 350 -19.55 -1.73 1.14
C VAL A 350 -18.34 -0.89 1.54
N ALA A 351 -17.42 -1.44 2.31
CA ALA A 351 -16.18 -0.77 2.70
C ALA A 351 -15.34 -0.43 1.46
N VAL A 352 -14.59 0.67 1.51
CA VAL A 352 -13.58 1.01 0.49
C VAL A 352 -12.44 0.01 0.48
N ASP A 353 -11.77 -0.14 -0.66
CA ASP A 353 -10.59 -1.00 -0.75
C ASP A 353 -9.50 -0.53 0.24
N LEU A 354 -8.75 -1.50 0.77
CA LEU A 354 -7.77 -1.24 1.83
C LEU A 354 -6.33 -1.29 1.31
N LEU A 355 -6.03 -2.20 0.38
CA LEU A 355 -4.68 -2.54 -0.04
C LEU A 355 -4.65 -2.82 -1.56
N GLU A 356 -3.50 -2.64 -2.19
CA GLU A 356 -3.27 -3.02 -3.59
C GLU A 356 -1.80 -3.42 -3.82
N TYR A 357 -1.55 -4.30 -4.78
CA TYR A 357 -0.19 -4.57 -5.25
C TYR A 357 0.11 -3.74 -6.49
N VAL A 358 1.29 -3.12 -6.51
CA VAL A 358 1.89 -2.51 -7.71
C VAL A 358 3.20 -3.23 -7.97
N GLY A 359 3.19 -4.15 -8.94
CA GLY A 359 4.27 -5.13 -9.10
C GLY A 359 4.35 -6.04 -7.87
N ASP A 360 5.52 -6.06 -7.22
CA ASP A 360 5.76 -6.82 -5.99
C ASP A 360 5.62 -5.99 -4.71
N THR A 361 5.35 -4.69 -4.84
CA THR A 361 5.18 -3.79 -3.69
C THR A 361 3.72 -3.76 -3.25
N LEU A 362 3.48 -4.05 -1.97
CA LEU A 362 2.17 -3.86 -1.34
C LEU A 362 2.00 -2.39 -0.97
N LYS A 363 1.01 -1.72 -1.56
CA LYS A 363 0.64 -0.34 -1.23
C LYS A 363 -0.65 -0.32 -0.42
N THR A 364 -0.66 0.36 0.72
CA THR A 364 -1.91 0.61 1.46
C THR A 364 -2.72 1.68 0.75
N LYS A 365 -4.05 1.59 0.69
CA LYS A 365 -4.91 2.69 0.21
C LYS A 365 -4.80 3.89 1.18
N PRO A 366 -5.09 5.12 0.73
CA PRO A 366 -4.94 6.32 1.57
C PRO A 366 -5.56 6.16 2.95
N GLY A 367 -4.84 6.49 4.02
CA GLY A 367 -5.29 6.42 5.41
C GLY A 367 -5.27 5.01 6.03
N VAL A 368 -4.72 4.00 5.34
CA VAL A 368 -4.61 2.63 5.84
C VAL A 368 -3.19 2.36 6.36
N LEU A 369 -3.11 1.87 7.59
CA LEU A 369 -1.90 1.40 8.26
C LEU A 369 -1.92 -0.12 8.39
N ILE A 370 -0.74 -0.73 8.36
CA ILE A 370 -0.51 -2.14 8.69
C ILE A 370 0.48 -2.20 9.86
N ARG A 371 0.16 -2.99 10.89
CA ARG A 371 1.04 -3.28 12.04
C ARG A 371 1.26 -4.78 12.18
N ASN A 372 2.37 -5.13 12.84
CA ASN A 372 2.78 -6.53 13.10
C ASN A 372 2.91 -7.37 11.82
N PHE A 373 3.33 -6.75 10.72
CA PHE A 373 3.71 -7.48 9.51
C PHE A 373 5.10 -8.12 9.68
N ASP A 374 5.43 -9.13 8.87
CA ASP A 374 6.75 -9.75 8.83
C ASP A 374 7.81 -8.71 8.44
N ILE A 375 8.85 -8.55 9.25
CA ILE A 375 9.89 -7.55 9.05
C ILE A 375 10.60 -7.69 7.69
N ASN A 376 10.62 -8.90 7.12
CA ASN A 376 11.18 -9.17 5.80
C ASN A 376 10.44 -8.45 4.67
N ASP A 377 9.16 -8.10 4.88
CA ASP A 377 8.35 -7.34 3.93
C ASP A 377 8.50 -5.82 4.08
N ARG A 378 9.29 -5.33 5.05
CA ARG A 378 9.44 -3.88 5.30
C ARG A 378 9.82 -3.09 4.05
N ASN A 379 10.74 -3.62 3.25
CA ASN A 379 11.22 -2.97 2.03
C ASN A 379 10.23 -3.06 0.86
N SER A 380 9.27 -3.97 0.91
CA SER A 380 8.27 -4.22 -0.15
C SER A 380 6.92 -3.58 0.18
N MET A 381 6.86 -2.66 1.14
CA MET A 381 5.62 -2.01 1.59
C MET A 381 5.68 -0.49 1.50
N VAL A 382 4.60 0.10 1.00
CA VAL A 382 4.39 1.56 0.93
C VAL A 382 3.07 1.91 1.61
N PHE A 383 3.11 2.89 2.49
CA PHE A 383 1.93 3.41 3.20
C PHE A 383 1.48 4.72 2.58
N ARG A 384 0.17 4.98 2.50
CA ARG A 384 -0.36 6.30 2.13
C ARG A 384 -1.01 6.96 3.34
N ASP A 385 -0.40 8.03 3.82
CA ASP A 385 -0.82 8.71 5.05
C ASP A 385 -2.06 9.59 4.86
N ILE A 386 -2.55 10.14 5.98
CA ILE A 386 -3.40 11.32 5.97
C ILE A 386 -2.47 12.54 6.01
N THR A 387 -2.44 13.31 4.92
CA THR A 387 -1.60 14.52 4.87
C THR A 387 -2.22 15.61 5.74
N VAL A 388 -1.41 16.20 6.63
CA VAL A 388 -1.83 17.29 7.51
C VAL A 388 -2.42 18.45 6.72
N ASP A 389 -3.55 18.98 7.19
CA ASP A 389 -4.32 20.05 6.55
C ASP A 389 -4.79 19.73 5.12
N GLY A 390 -4.68 18.47 4.69
CA GLY A 390 -5.01 17.98 3.34
C GLY A 390 -6.51 17.90 3.05
N GLY A 391 -7.33 18.69 3.75
CA GLY A 391 -8.80 18.74 3.63
C GLY A 391 -9.55 17.74 4.52
N GLY A 392 -8.85 16.90 5.28
CA GLY A 392 -9.46 15.88 6.14
C GLY A 392 -9.92 14.66 5.35
N LEU A 393 -11.13 14.16 5.66
CA LEU A 393 -11.68 12.92 5.12
C LEU A 393 -12.93 13.19 4.26
N ASN A 394 -13.14 12.38 3.22
CA ASN A 394 -14.38 12.37 2.45
C ASN A 394 -15.51 11.59 3.18
N SER A 395 -16.68 11.51 2.55
CA SER A 395 -17.85 10.80 3.10
C SER A 395 -17.66 9.30 3.28
N GLU A 396 -16.65 8.70 2.63
CA GLU A 396 -16.25 7.30 2.80
C GLU A 396 -15.03 7.18 3.74
N SER A 397 -14.75 8.22 4.52
CA SER A 397 -13.61 8.27 5.45
C SER A 397 -12.25 8.00 4.77
N VAL A 398 -12.13 8.33 3.49
CA VAL A 398 -10.87 8.31 2.76
C VAL A 398 -10.24 9.71 2.80
N PRO A 399 -8.94 9.83 3.07
CA PRO A 399 -8.23 11.12 3.02
C PRO A 399 -8.42 11.81 1.67
N LEU A 400 -8.72 13.11 1.69
CA LEU A 400 -8.76 13.92 0.47
C LEU A 400 -7.37 14.11 -0.14
N THR A 401 -6.34 14.16 0.70
CA THR A 401 -4.93 14.22 0.28
C THR A 401 -4.12 13.18 1.05
N SER A 402 -3.23 12.49 0.34
CA SER A 402 -2.32 11.47 0.92
C SER A 402 -0.97 11.50 0.23
N THR A 403 0.08 11.14 0.97
CA THR A 403 1.44 11.02 0.47
C THR A 403 1.97 9.61 0.73
N GLU A 404 2.76 9.06 -0.21
CA GLU A 404 3.42 7.77 -0.03
C GLU A 404 4.56 7.87 0.99
N ARG A 405 4.64 6.89 1.87
CA ARG A 405 5.62 6.75 2.96
C ARG A 405 6.24 5.35 2.89
N THR A 406 7.57 5.31 2.89
CA THR A 406 8.36 4.08 2.97
C THR A 406 9.16 4.06 4.26
N TYR A 407 9.32 2.89 4.85
CA TYR A 407 10.31 2.74 5.91
C TYR A 407 11.72 2.98 5.36
N PRO A 408 12.67 3.37 6.22
CA PRO A 408 14.09 3.27 5.88
C PRO A 408 14.40 1.84 5.40
N PHE A 409 15.11 1.75 4.28
CA PHE A 409 15.49 0.50 3.66
C PHE A 409 16.51 -0.24 4.53
N VAL A 410 16.25 -1.53 4.78
CA VAL A 410 17.13 -2.44 5.50
C VAL A 410 17.70 -3.44 4.51
N SER A 411 19.00 -3.39 4.24
CA SER A 411 19.66 -4.43 3.44
C SER A 411 19.76 -5.72 4.23
N ALA A 412 19.73 -6.87 3.56
CA ALA A 412 19.81 -8.16 4.23
C ALA A 412 20.54 -9.20 3.39
N GLY A 413 21.19 -10.14 4.04
CA GLY A 413 21.98 -11.15 3.37
C GLY A 413 22.38 -12.32 4.25
N THR A 414 23.22 -13.18 3.68
CA THR A 414 23.75 -14.38 4.33
C THR A 414 25.27 -14.43 4.17
N ILE A 415 25.97 -14.73 5.26
CA ILE A 415 27.39 -15.10 5.26
C ILE A 415 27.44 -16.63 5.24
N THR A 416 28.06 -17.20 4.22
CA THR A 416 28.20 -18.65 4.04
C THR A 416 29.63 -19.07 4.35
N PHE A 417 29.80 -20.04 5.25
CA PHE A 417 31.11 -20.50 5.72
C PHE A 417 31.45 -21.89 5.17
N SER A 418 32.73 -22.12 4.84
CA SER A 418 33.21 -23.45 4.45
C SER A 418 33.13 -24.45 5.61
N SER A 419 33.12 -25.74 5.29
CA SER A 419 33.05 -26.82 6.29
C SER A 419 34.16 -26.73 7.35
N ASN A 420 35.33 -26.23 6.99
CA ASN A 420 36.47 -26.15 7.90
C ASN A 420 36.19 -25.21 9.08
N LEU A 421 35.48 -24.10 8.84
CA LEU A 421 35.01 -23.19 9.88
C LEU A 421 33.82 -23.78 10.64
N VAL A 422 32.90 -24.47 9.96
CA VAL A 422 31.64 -24.96 10.55
C VAL A 422 31.84 -26.19 11.44
N LEU A 423 32.75 -27.10 11.06
CA LEU A 423 32.98 -28.35 11.76
C LEU A 423 33.75 -28.15 13.08
N GLU A 424 34.40 -27.01 13.25
CA GLU A 424 35.05 -26.60 14.48
C GLU A 424 34.03 -25.99 15.45
N THR A 425 33.34 -26.85 16.20
CA THR A 425 32.33 -26.45 17.21
C THR A 425 32.94 -25.99 18.53
N ASP A 426 34.01 -25.17 18.48
CA ASP A 426 34.56 -24.50 19.66
C ASP A 426 34.01 -23.08 19.77
N SER A 427 33.88 -22.58 21.00
CA SER A 427 33.65 -21.19 21.38
C SER A 427 34.66 -20.19 20.76
N ASN A 428 35.75 -20.71 20.19
CA ASN A 428 36.83 -19.93 19.62
C ASN A 428 36.71 -19.68 18.10
N THR A 429 35.84 -20.42 17.38
CA THR A 429 35.62 -20.15 15.95
C THR A 429 34.71 -18.94 15.78
N LYS A 430 35.26 -17.82 15.31
CA LYS A 430 34.56 -16.54 15.27
C LYS A 430 34.61 -15.87 13.91
N TYR A 431 33.64 -15.01 13.67
CA TYR A 431 33.62 -14.08 12.55
C TYR A 431 33.32 -12.65 13.04
N ALA A 432 33.74 -11.67 12.25
CA ALA A 432 33.35 -10.28 12.41
C ALA A 432 33.32 -9.60 11.04
N MET A 433 32.32 -8.75 10.82
CA MET A 433 32.24 -7.89 9.65
C MET A 433 32.71 -6.49 10.01
N TYR A 434 33.75 -6.01 9.33
CA TYR A 434 34.23 -4.64 9.44
C TYR A 434 33.82 -3.83 8.22
N PHE A 435 33.66 -2.53 8.38
CA PHE A 435 33.74 -1.66 7.19
C PHE A 435 35.15 -1.77 6.59
N THR A 436 35.24 -1.91 5.27
CA THR A 436 36.55 -1.86 4.60
C THR A 436 37.18 -0.47 4.76
N TYR A 437 36.33 0.56 4.73
CA TYR A 437 36.59 1.95 5.11
C TYR A 437 35.24 2.63 5.38
N ILE A 438 35.24 3.72 6.14
CA ILE A 438 34.02 4.51 6.43
C ILE A 438 33.73 5.44 5.27
N THR A 439 34.72 6.23 4.88
CA THR A 439 34.68 7.12 3.72
C THR A 439 35.91 6.89 2.86
N ILE A 440 35.75 7.15 1.56
CA ILE A 440 36.86 7.17 0.62
C ILE A 440 36.81 8.46 -0.17
N THR A 441 37.94 9.15 -0.21
CA THR A 441 38.07 10.44 -0.88
C THR A 441 39.26 10.40 -1.82
N THR A 442 39.05 10.70 -3.10
CA THR A 442 40.12 10.80 -4.10
C THR A 442 40.17 12.21 -4.68
N GLY A 443 41.35 12.82 -4.69
CA GLY A 443 41.54 14.19 -5.19
C GLY A 443 42.97 14.52 -5.55
N THR A 444 43.15 15.53 -6.41
CA THR A 444 44.47 16.08 -6.78
C THR A 444 44.89 17.30 -5.97
N ASN A 445 44.01 17.74 -5.07
CA ASN A 445 44.15 18.92 -4.23
C ASN A 445 44.73 18.60 -2.83
N ILE A 446 45.24 17.39 -2.61
CA ILE A 446 45.74 16.92 -1.32
C ILE A 446 47.28 16.90 -1.36
N GLY A 447 47.92 17.47 -0.34
CA GLY A 447 49.38 17.53 -0.21
C GLY A 447 49.86 17.27 1.23
N ILE A 448 51.16 16.97 1.37
CA ILE A 448 51.83 16.84 2.67
C ILE A 448 52.82 17.98 2.85
N SER A 449 52.79 18.61 4.02
CA SER A 449 53.73 19.68 4.41
C SER A 449 54.22 19.48 5.85
N GLY A 450 55.24 20.23 6.25
CA GLY A 450 55.75 20.19 7.63
C GLY A 450 56.29 18.83 8.09
N ALA A 451 56.69 17.94 7.17
CA ALA A 451 57.17 16.62 7.51
C ALA A 451 58.44 16.66 8.37
N SER A 452 58.39 16.01 9.54
CA SER A 452 59.50 15.91 10.50
C SER A 452 59.37 14.65 11.34
N GLY A 453 60.37 13.76 11.29
CA GLY A 453 60.24 12.42 11.87
C GLY A 453 59.03 11.70 11.27
N SER A 454 58.20 11.08 12.10
CA SER A 454 56.94 10.44 11.69
C SER A 454 55.76 11.40 11.57
N THR A 455 55.93 12.69 11.87
CA THR A 455 54.83 13.68 11.88
C THR A 455 54.82 14.53 10.62
N CYS A 456 53.64 14.92 10.16
CA CYS A 456 53.46 15.88 9.06
C CYS A 456 52.08 16.54 9.14
N ASN A 457 51.79 17.46 8.23
CA ASN A 457 50.47 18.05 8.04
C ASN A 457 49.91 17.61 6.69
N LEU A 458 48.72 17.03 6.69
CA LEU A 458 47.89 16.91 5.50
C LEU A 458 47.25 18.27 5.21
N GLY A 459 47.30 18.70 3.96
CA GLY A 459 46.59 19.89 3.48
C GLY A 459 45.67 19.52 2.33
N TRP A 460 44.49 20.13 2.28
CA TRP A 460 43.56 20.04 1.14
C TRP A 460 43.03 21.42 0.77
N THR A 461 42.24 21.51 -0.31
CA THR A 461 41.48 22.73 -0.65
C THR A 461 40.00 22.41 -0.81
N GLY A 462 39.12 23.35 -0.47
CA GLY A 462 37.68 23.10 -0.48
C GLY A 462 37.26 22.25 0.71
N THR A 463 36.21 21.44 0.58
CA THR A 463 35.63 20.70 1.71
C THR A 463 35.93 19.19 1.68
N THR A 464 36.90 18.79 0.86
CA THR A 464 37.13 17.39 0.46
C THR A 464 37.44 16.47 1.65
N LEU A 465 38.13 16.95 2.70
CA LEU A 465 38.47 16.18 3.89
C LEU A 465 37.97 16.82 5.19
N ASP A 466 36.94 17.67 5.11
CA ASP A 466 36.39 18.38 6.29
C ASP A 466 35.70 17.45 7.30
N HIS A 467 35.50 16.19 6.93
CA HIS A 467 34.91 15.16 7.78
C HIS A 467 35.92 14.50 8.73
N LEU A 468 37.23 14.66 8.50
CA LEU A 468 38.26 14.07 9.37
C LEU A 468 38.22 14.66 10.77
N VAL A 469 38.40 13.82 11.78
CA VAL A 469 38.46 14.20 13.19
C VAL A 469 39.71 13.66 13.89
N ASN A 470 40.09 14.30 14.98
CA ASN A 470 41.21 13.85 15.81
C ASN A 470 40.94 12.46 16.38
N GLY A 471 41.85 11.52 16.13
CA GLY A 471 41.73 10.13 16.52
C GLY A 471 41.44 9.17 15.36
N ASP A 472 41.06 9.68 14.19
CA ASP A 472 40.84 8.81 13.02
C ASP A 472 42.14 8.17 12.54
N TYR A 473 42.03 6.95 12.03
CA TYR A 473 43.09 6.31 11.26
C TYR A 473 42.79 6.50 9.79
N ILE A 474 43.72 7.05 9.02
CA ILE A 474 43.58 7.17 7.56
C ILE A 474 44.64 6.35 6.84
N LYS A 475 44.26 5.71 5.75
CA LYS A 475 45.20 5.08 4.81
C LYS A 475 45.28 5.93 3.56
N ILE A 476 46.49 6.37 3.24
CA ILE A 476 46.77 7.23 2.10
C ILE A 476 47.48 6.43 1.01
N SER A 477 47.05 6.61 -0.23
CA SER A 477 47.71 6.08 -1.42
C SER A 477 47.70 7.08 -2.57
N GLY A 478 48.58 6.91 -3.55
CA GLY A 478 48.61 7.73 -4.78
C GLY A 478 49.59 8.92 -4.77
N PHE A 479 50.26 9.20 -3.66
CA PHE A 479 51.38 10.13 -3.65
C PHE A 479 52.56 9.59 -4.46
N ALA A 480 53.29 10.47 -5.15
CA ALA A 480 54.46 10.11 -5.94
C ALA A 480 55.63 9.71 -5.04
N SER A 481 55.78 10.35 -3.87
CA SER A 481 56.66 9.86 -2.82
C SER A 481 56.04 8.62 -2.18
N THR A 482 56.66 7.46 -2.37
CA THR A 482 56.16 6.21 -1.77
C THR A 482 56.14 6.26 -0.24
N ASN A 483 57.00 7.07 0.37
CA ASN A 483 57.03 7.29 1.83
C ASN A 483 55.78 8.03 2.34
N ASN A 484 55.05 8.72 1.47
CA ASN A 484 53.81 9.42 1.86
C ASN A 484 52.59 8.49 1.85
N ASN A 485 52.69 7.31 1.22
CA ASN A 485 51.64 6.31 1.23
C ASN A 485 51.74 5.43 2.49
N GLY A 486 50.60 4.98 3.02
CA GLY A 486 50.54 4.16 4.25
C GLY A 486 49.50 4.67 5.25
N VAL A 487 49.56 4.16 6.47
CA VAL A 487 48.60 4.46 7.54
C VAL A 487 49.10 5.63 8.41
N TYR A 488 48.19 6.54 8.73
CA TYR A 488 48.42 7.68 9.61
C TYR A 488 47.34 7.76 10.68
N LEU A 489 47.73 8.20 11.88
CA LEU A 489 46.80 8.67 12.91
C LEU A 489 46.59 10.17 12.72
N VAL A 490 45.33 10.58 12.63
CA VAL A 490 44.90 11.97 12.54
C VAL A 490 44.95 12.61 13.92
N GLY A 491 45.69 13.70 14.02
CA GLY A 491 45.79 14.58 15.18
C GLY A 491 44.80 15.75 15.09
N ALA A 492 45.21 16.93 15.55
CA ALA A 492 44.38 18.13 15.46
C ALA A 492 44.00 18.46 14.00
N VAL A 493 42.70 18.74 13.78
CA VAL A 493 42.13 19.11 12.48
C VAL A 493 41.64 20.55 12.54
N ASP A 494 42.01 21.35 11.54
CA ASP A 494 41.51 22.71 11.31
C ASP A 494 40.88 22.78 9.91
N THR A 495 39.55 22.66 9.87
CA THR A 495 38.78 22.73 8.62
C THR A 495 38.73 24.14 8.05
N GLY A 496 38.92 25.19 8.86
CA GLY A 496 39.01 26.58 8.38
C GLY A 496 40.32 26.86 7.65
N ALA A 497 41.39 26.16 8.02
CA ALA A 497 42.68 26.19 7.34
C ALA A 497 42.92 25.01 6.37
N ASN A 498 41.94 24.10 6.24
CA ASN A 498 42.03 22.86 5.47
C ASN A 498 43.30 22.04 5.75
N THR A 499 43.60 21.82 7.04
CA THR A 499 44.78 21.05 7.44
C THR A 499 44.49 20.08 8.59
N ALA A 500 45.20 18.95 8.60
CA ALA A 500 45.18 17.99 9.69
C ALA A 500 46.62 17.57 10.04
N ALA A 501 46.97 17.62 11.32
CA ALA A 501 48.20 17.03 11.80
C ALA A 501 48.12 15.51 11.67
N LEU A 502 49.18 14.87 11.17
CA LEU A 502 49.24 13.42 10.97
C LEU A 502 50.47 12.83 11.67
N THR A 503 50.32 11.62 12.19
CA THR A 503 51.44 10.79 12.66
C THR A 503 51.44 9.47 11.91
N LYS A 504 52.50 9.22 11.14
CA LYS A 504 52.68 7.99 10.36
C LYS A 504 52.85 6.79 11.29
N GLN A 505 52.17 5.69 10.96
CA GLN A 505 52.10 4.49 11.80
C GLN A 505 53.08 3.38 11.38
N ASP A 506 53.75 3.54 10.24
CA ASP A 506 54.79 2.63 9.77
C ASP A 506 56.21 3.21 10.03
N SER A 507 57.25 2.41 9.76
CA SER A 507 58.64 2.78 10.05
C SER A 507 59.26 3.81 9.10
N ASN A 508 58.55 4.27 8.07
CA ASN A 508 59.02 5.29 7.14
C ASN A 508 58.66 6.69 7.66
N ASN A 509 59.46 7.69 7.28
CA ASN A 509 59.15 9.09 7.57
C ASN A 509 58.53 9.74 6.32
N PRO A 510 57.41 10.50 6.46
CA PRO A 510 56.83 11.24 5.34
C PRO A 510 57.79 12.31 4.81
N ALA A 511 57.54 12.78 3.59
CA ALA A 511 58.26 13.87 2.96
C ALA A 511 57.27 14.93 2.45
N ASN A 512 57.68 16.19 2.45
CA ASN A 512 56.85 17.26 1.88
C ASN A 512 56.57 16.98 0.39
N GLU A 513 55.32 17.05 0.00
CA GLU A 513 54.85 16.84 -1.36
C GLU A 513 53.65 17.76 -1.62
N SER A 514 53.80 18.68 -2.59
CA SER A 514 52.72 19.58 -2.97
C SER A 514 51.54 18.82 -3.59
N ALA A 515 50.34 19.39 -3.50
CA ALA A 515 49.17 18.88 -4.20
C ALA A 515 49.41 18.79 -5.72
N GLY A 516 48.88 17.73 -6.35
CA GLY A 516 48.96 17.51 -7.79
C GLY A 516 48.87 16.04 -8.21
N ALA A 517 49.30 15.12 -7.34
CA ALA A 517 49.08 13.68 -7.53
C ALA A 517 47.62 13.31 -7.22
N SER A 518 47.07 12.28 -7.88
CA SER A 518 45.75 11.75 -7.54
C SER A 518 45.85 10.89 -6.28
N VAL A 519 45.54 11.49 -5.13
CA VAL A 519 45.67 10.88 -3.82
C VAL A 519 44.31 10.34 -3.37
N THR A 520 44.31 9.11 -2.86
CA THR A 520 43.15 8.49 -2.21
C THR A 520 43.39 8.40 -0.70
N VAL A 521 42.41 8.84 0.07
CA VAL A 521 42.36 8.77 1.53
C VAL A 521 41.17 7.89 1.92
N GLU A 522 41.45 6.79 2.60
CA GLU A 522 40.45 5.91 3.22
C GLU A 522 40.41 6.19 4.71
N GLU A 523 39.23 6.46 5.25
CA GLU A 523 39.02 6.75 6.67
C GLU A 523 38.63 5.49 7.45
N ASN A 524 39.26 5.34 8.62
CA ASN A 524 39.13 4.21 9.54
C ASN A 524 39.09 2.85 8.82
N PRO A 525 40.05 2.57 7.91
CA PRO A 525 39.99 1.38 7.08
C PRO A 525 40.27 0.11 7.91
N PHE A 526 39.77 -1.02 7.40
CA PHE A 526 40.14 -2.34 7.89
C PHE A 526 41.67 -2.51 7.90
N ASP A 527 42.19 -3.28 8.86
CA ASP A 527 43.63 -3.44 9.15
C ASP A 527 44.30 -2.20 9.78
N THR A 528 43.50 -1.36 10.45
CA THR A 528 43.98 -0.26 11.30
C THR A 528 43.33 -0.34 12.69
N ALA A 529 43.90 0.37 13.67
CA ALA A 529 43.29 0.44 15.00
C ALA A 529 41.97 1.24 15.05
N GLY A 530 41.65 1.98 13.97
CA GLY A 530 40.37 2.67 13.81
C GLY A 530 39.28 1.81 13.17
N ALA A 531 39.55 0.55 12.80
CA ALA A 531 38.58 -0.30 12.13
C ALA A 531 37.30 -0.48 12.97
N ILE A 532 36.14 -0.32 12.31
CA ILE A 532 34.82 -0.34 12.94
C ILE A 532 34.07 -1.60 12.51
N ILE A 533 33.51 -2.34 13.47
CA ILE A 533 32.63 -3.47 13.22
C ILE A 533 31.27 -2.94 12.73
N VAL A 534 30.74 -3.54 11.68
CA VAL A 534 29.44 -3.18 11.12
C VAL A 534 28.36 -3.62 12.09
N ASP A 535 27.43 -2.71 12.41
CA ASP A 535 26.26 -3.05 13.19
C ASP A 535 25.13 -3.53 12.27
N ASP A 536 24.35 -4.46 12.79
CA ASP A 536 23.08 -4.87 12.23
C ASP A 536 22.04 -3.74 12.33
N ASN A 537 20.85 -3.96 11.78
CA ASN A 537 19.77 -2.96 11.85
C ASN A 537 19.28 -2.67 13.28
N SER A 538 19.65 -3.51 14.26
CA SER A 538 19.35 -3.33 15.68
C SER A 538 20.51 -2.70 16.47
N ALA A 539 21.50 -2.14 15.78
CA ALA A 539 22.70 -1.54 16.37
C ALA A 539 23.54 -2.54 17.19
N THR A 540 23.58 -3.80 16.75
CA THR A 540 24.43 -4.86 17.33
C THR A 540 25.49 -5.28 16.34
N ASP A 541 26.74 -5.39 16.77
CA ASP A 541 27.86 -5.89 15.96
C ASP A 541 27.50 -7.16 15.16
N ILE A 542 27.74 -7.13 13.85
CA ILE A 542 27.71 -8.31 12.97
C ILE A 542 29.01 -9.11 13.19
N ALA A 543 29.07 -9.73 14.37
CA ALA A 543 30.18 -10.55 14.82
C ALA A 543 29.66 -11.66 15.74
N GLY A 544 30.40 -12.75 15.86
CA GLY A 544 30.01 -13.82 16.76
C GLY A 544 30.70 -15.14 16.49
N GLN A 545 30.19 -16.19 17.14
CA GLN A 545 30.63 -17.56 16.88
C GLN A 545 30.03 -18.07 15.57
N ILE A 546 30.80 -18.88 14.82
CA ILE A 546 30.28 -19.56 13.63
C ILE A 546 29.53 -20.82 14.07
N THR A 547 28.21 -20.74 14.17
CA THR A 547 27.36 -21.84 14.67
C THR A 547 26.64 -22.62 13.56
N ALA A 548 26.69 -22.15 12.32
CA ALA A 548 26.02 -22.74 11.18
C ALA A 548 26.78 -22.43 9.88
N SER A 549 26.53 -23.22 8.83
CA SER A 549 27.09 -22.99 7.49
C SER A 549 26.60 -21.70 6.85
N SER A 550 25.49 -21.15 7.33
CA SER A 550 24.94 -19.87 6.88
C SER A 550 24.44 -19.08 8.09
N ILE A 551 24.88 -17.83 8.20
CA ILE A 551 24.44 -16.87 9.22
C ILE A 551 23.84 -15.66 8.50
N ASN A 552 22.60 -15.31 8.87
CA ASN A 552 21.92 -14.15 8.30
C ASN A 552 22.43 -12.86 8.95
N PHE A 553 22.42 -11.78 8.18
CA PHE A 553 22.64 -10.42 8.68
C PHE A 553 21.64 -9.47 8.05
N ASP A 554 21.36 -8.37 8.75
CA ASP A 554 20.69 -7.20 8.21
C ASP A 554 21.53 -5.94 8.45
N PHE A 555 21.18 -4.84 7.80
CA PHE A 555 21.93 -3.59 7.84
C PHE A 555 21.00 -2.41 7.56
N ASP A 556 20.97 -1.40 8.43
CA ASP A 556 20.21 -0.15 8.19
C ASP A 556 20.87 0.67 7.07
N TYR A 557 20.65 0.28 5.83
CA TYR A 557 21.26 0.92 4.66
C TYR A 557 20.99 2.43 4.64
N THR A 558 19.78 2.82 5.03
CA THR A 558 19.30 4.20 4.89
C THR A 558 19.87 5.13 5.93
N ASN A 559 19.87 4.74 7.22
CA ASN A 559 20.27 5.64 8.30
C ASN A 559 21.59 5.27 8.98
N ASN A 560 22.22 4.13 8.67
CA ASN A 560 23.47 3.76 9.31
C ASN A 560 24.54 4.83 9.05
N ALA A 561 24.96 5.48 10.14
CA ALA A 561 25.95 6.55 10.17
C ALA A 561 27.15 6.19 11.06
N GLN A 562 27.39 4.89 11.25
CA GLN A 562 28.51 4.39 12.05
C GLN A 562 29.83 4.98 11.55
N GLY A 563 30.66 5.43 12.49
CA GLY A 563 31.97 6.02 12.17
C GLY A 563 31.92 7.32 11.36
N GLY A 564 30.76 7.95 11.14
CA GLY A 564 30.63 9.12 10.27
C GLY A 564 30.25 8.79 8.81
N ARG A 565 29.95 7.52 8.50
CA ARG A 565 29.46 7.10 7.18
C ARG A 565 28.19 7.88 6.79
N THR A 566 28.05 8.17 5.51
CA THR A 566 26.81 8.74 4.97
C THR A 566 25.79 7.63 4.69
N GLY A 567 24.62 7.71 5.33
CA GLY A 567 23.50 6.80 5.08
C GLY A 567 23.05 6.81 3.60
N SER A 568 22.32 5.77 3.18
CA SER A 568 21.87 5.57 1.80
C SER A 568 22.99 5.42 0.75
N THR A 569 24.21 5.10 1.17
CA THR A 569 25.34 4.76 0.29
C THR A 569 25.73 3.30 0.45
N ASN A 570 26.36 2.72 -0.59
CA ASN A 570 26.92 1.37 -0.51
C ASN A 570 27.96 1.31 0.61
N ALA A 571 27.95 0.22 1.39
CA ALA A 571 28.89 -0.01 2.48
C ALA A 571 29.89 -1.11 2.06
N PRO A 572 31.14 -0.76 1.74
CA PRO A 572 32.22 -1.71 1.55
C PRO A 572 32.54 -2.40 2.87
N VAL A 573 32.58 -3.73 2.88
CA VAL A 573 32.78 -4.53 4.08
C VAL A 573 33.86 -5.58 3.89
N THR A 574 34.59 -5.87 4.96
CA THR A 574 35.53 -6.98 5.05
C THR A 574 35.05 -7.93 6.14
N VAL A 575 34.67 -9.14 5.77
CA VAL A 575 34.35 -10.21 6.72
C VAL A 575 35.62 -10.97 7.02
N VAL A 576 35.96 -11.07 8.29
CA VAL A 576 37.04 -11.96 8.78
C VAL A 576 36.43 -13.16 9.47
N ALA A 577 37.08 -14.31 9.32
CA ALA A 577 36.75 -15.52 10.05
C ALA A 577 38.03 -16.27 10.42
N GLN A 578 38.00 -16.95 11.57
CA GLN A 578 39.13 -17.72 12.06
C GLN A 578 38.64 -18.88 12.94
N GLY A 579 39.25 -20.05 12.74
CA GLY A 579 39.24 -21.17 13.69
C GLY A 579 40.60 -21.31 14.36
N LEU A 580 40.71 -22.28 15.29
CA LEU A 580 41.96 -22.63 15.94
C LEU A 580 42.55 -23.91 15.32
N PRO A 581 42.08 -25.15 15.60
CA PRO A 581 42.69 -26.35 15.03
C PRO A 581 42.32 -26.67 13.58
N LEU A 582 41.19 -26.20 13.03
CA LEU A 582 40.69 -26.71 11.74
C LEU A 582 40.65 -25.67 10.62
N ALA A 583 40.67 -24.37 10.92
CA ALA A 583 40.53 -23.34 9.90
C ALA A 583 41.55 -22.21 10.06
N GLU A 584 42.28 -21.93 8.98
CA GLU A 584 43.17 -20.76 8.89
C GLU A 584 42.37 -19.44 9.00
N TRP A 585 43.04 -18.37 9.42
CA TRP A 585 42.48 -17.01 9.33
C TRP A 585 42.21 -16.66 7.87
N VAL A 586 41.02 -16.10 7.60
CA VAL A 586 40.62 -15.66 6.26
C VAL A 586 39.88 -14.32 6.33
N SER A 587 40.06 -13.50 5.30
CA SER A 587 39.28 -12.28 5.07
C SER A 587 38.69 -12.25 3.66
N VAL A 588 37.45 -11.78 3.53
CA VAL A 588 36.76 -11.60 2.26
C VAL A 588 36.13 -10.21 2.20
N THR A 589 36.39 -9.47 1.12
CA THR A 589 35.76 -8.17 0.86
C THR A 589 34.44 -8.35 0.11
N SER A 590 33.43 -7.55 0.46
CA SER A 590 32.15 -7.46 -0.24
C SER A 590 31.61 -6.03 -0.16
N ILE A 591 30.45 -5.79 -0.74
CA ILE A 591 29.74 -4.50 -0.66
C ILE A 591 28.29 -4.78 -0.29
N ILE A 592 27.83 -4.18 0.80
CA ILE A 592 26.40 -4.12 1.12
C ILE A 592 25.79 -3.00 0.28
N THR A 593 24.96 -3.39 -0.68
CA THR A 593 24.18 -2.47 -1.53
C THR A 593 22.76 -2.34 -0.98
N GLN A 594 21.94 -1.46 -1.58
CA GLN A 594 20.50 -1.35 -1.28
C GLN A 594 19.74 -2.57 -1.81
N ALA A 595 19.97 -3.75 -1.24
CA ALA A 595 19.41 -5.01 -1.68
C ALA A 595 19.18 -5.99 -0.52
N THR A 596 18.24 -6.91 -0.73
CA THR A 596 18.06 -8.11 0.08
C THR A 596 18.57 -9.32 -0.68
N GLY A 597 19.05 -10.35 0.03
CA GLY A 597 19.62 -11.55 -0.59
C GLY A 597 21.10 -11.41 -0.97
N ILE A 598 21.82 -10.49 -0.31
CA ILE A 598 23.27 -10.34 -0.47
C ILE A 598 23.94 -11.63 0.04
N SER A 599 24.89 -12.18 -0.72
CA SER A 599 25.61 -13.39 -0.33
C SER A 599 27.11 -13.11 -0.22
N ILE A 600 27.70 -13.46 0.92
CA ILE A 600 29.14 -13.35 1.18
C ILE A 600 29.66 -14.75 1.49
N THR A 601 30.56 -15.27 0.67
CA THR A 601 31.14 -16.61 0.87
C THR A 601 32.52 -16.49 1.50
N VAL A 602 32.71 -17.14 2.64
CA VAL A 602 33.95 -17.16 3.41
C VAL A 602 34.51 -18.58 3.44
N THR A 603 35.62 -18.79 2.73
CA THR A 603 36.24 -20.11 2.59
C THR A 603 37.63 -20.11 3.22
N ALA A 604 37.79 -20.80 4.34
CA ALA A 604 39.10 -21.06 4.95
C ALA A 604 39.68 -22.42 4.51
N ASN A 605 41.01 -22.49 4.42
CA ASN A 605 41.75 -23.76 4.25
C ASN A 605 41.87 -24.50 5.60
N ASP A 606 42.32 -25.75 5.56
CA ASP A 606 42.64 -26.52 6.76
C ASP A 606 43.83 -25.89 7.51
N GLU A 607 43.66 -25.58 8.78
CA GLU A 607 44.80 -25.28 9.66
C GLU A 607 45.53 -26.59 10.00
N ARG A 608 46.85 -26.63 9.80
CA ARG A 608 47.68 -27.85 9.96
C ARG A 608 48.77 -27.73 11.01
N ASN A 609 48.99 -26.52 11.51
CA ASN A 609 50.12 -26.17 12.36
C ASN A 609 49.70 -25.73 13.76
N TYR A 610 48.41 -25.52 14.00
CA TYR A 610 47.91 -25.19 15.33
C TYR A 610 47.94 -26.40 16.27
N SER A 611 48.61 -26.24 17.42
CA SER A 611 48.63 -27.21 18.51
C SER A 611 48.57 -26.44 19.83
N ASN A 612 47.58 -26.76 20.66
CA ASN A 612 47.46 -26.21 22.02
C ASN A 612 47.86 -27.31 23.02
N PRO A 613 49.10 -27.30 23.53
CA PRO A 613 49.66 -28.39 24.34
C PRO A 613 48.99 -28.59 25.70
#